data_AF-A0A1Y1QQV3-F1
#
_entry.id   AF-A0A1Y1QQV3-F1
#
_cell.length_a   1.000
_cell.length_b   1.000
_cell.length_c   1.000
_cell.angle_alpha   90.00
_cell.angle_beta   90.00
_cell.angle_gamma   90.00
#
_symmetry.space_group_name_H-M   'P 1'
#
loop_
_entity.id
_entity.type
_entity.pdbx_description
1 polymer ?
#
loop_
_entity_poly.entity_id
_entity_poly.type
_entity_poly.pdbx_seq_one_letter_code
_entity_poly.pdbx_strand_id
1 'polypeptide(L)' 'MPNLQYMLIEQDTVEVEVFRHSDSWRPSYYYWGDVVVLESVGLSLSVESIYERVRNEDVSCFLTDKNPQLSLLFTLSY' A
#
# COMPACT_ATOMS: atom_id res chain seq x y z
N MET A 1 -25.42 -8.50 -4.82
CA MET A 1 -24.94 -8.47 -3.42
C MET A 1 -23.93 -7.34 -3.30
N PRO A 2 -23.90 -6.57 -2.19
CA PRO A 2 -22.92 -5.49 -2.04
C PRO A 2 -21.50 -6.06 -2.06
N ASN A 3 -20.62 -5.44 -2.84
CA ASN A 3 -19.22 -5.80 -3.02
C ASN A 3 -18.37 -5.18 -1.91
N LEU A 4 -18.66 -5.51 -0.67
CA LEU A 4 -17.93 -4.94 0.47
C LEU A 4 -16.48 -5.45 0.49
N GLN A 5 -15.55 -4.52 0.63
CA GLN A 5 -14.10 -4.78 0.66
C GLN A 5 -13.48 -3.96 1.80
N TYR A 6 -12.61 -4.59 2.58
CA TYR A 6 -11.79 -3.93 3.59
C TYR A 6 -10.32 -4.01 3.18
N MET A 7 -9.58 -2.93 3.40
CA MET A 7 -8.14 -2.87 3.17
C MET A 7 -7.47 -2.53 4.50
N LEU A 8 -6.55 -3.39 4.93
CA LEU A 8 -5.69 -3.19 6.08
C LEU A 8 -4.28 -2.86 5.58
N ILE A 9 -3.66 -1.83 6.16
CA ILE A 9 -2.33 -1.36 5.80
C ILE A 9 -1.48 -1.48 7.05
N GLU A 10 -0.44 -2.31 6.99
CA GLU A 10 0.50 -2.45 8.10
C GLU A 10 1.40 -1.20 8.19
N GLN A 11 1.63 -0.70 9.41
CA GLN A 11 2.39 0.53 9.58
C GLN A 11 3.91 0.31 9.53
N ASP A 12 4.39 -0.82 10.06
CA ASP A 12 5.83 -1.06 10.26
C ASP A 12 6.49 -1.80 9.08
N THR A 13 5.68 -2.41 8.22
CA THR A 13 6.13 -3.20 7.07
C THR A 13 5.31 -2.90 5.84
N VAL A 14 5.90 -3.00 4.64
CA VAL A 14 5.19 -2.84 3.38
C VAL A 14 4.34 -4.08 3.10
N GLU A 15 3.19 -4.14 3.76
CA GLU A 15 2.20 -5.20 3.59
C GLU A 15 0.80 -4.60 3.58
N VAL A 16 -0.01 -5.03 2.61
CA VAL A 16 -1.42 -4.63 2.51
C VAL A 16 -2.27 -5.89 2.42
N GLU A 17 -3.28 -5.99 3.28
CA GLU A 17 -4.25 -7.07 3.24
C GLU A 17 -5.59 -6.56 2.72
N VAL A 18 -6.20 -7.29 1.78
CA VAL A 18 -7.55 -7.00 1.30
C VAL A 18 -8.48 -8.16 1.60
N PHE A 19 -9.58 -7.85 2.27
CA PHE A 19 -10.65 -8.77 2.59
C PHE A 19 -11.87 -8.46 1.75
N ARG A 20 -12.41 -9.48 1.06
CA ARG A 20 -13.57 -9.32 0.18
C ARG A 20 -14.70 -10.22 0.63
N HIS A 21 -15.93 -9.68 0.66
CA HIS A 21 -17.11 -10.50 0.93
C HIS A 21 -17.27 -11.63 -0.12
N SER A 22 -16.91 -11.36 -1.39
CA SER A 22 -16.93 -12.36 -2.47
C SER A 22 -15.97 -13.52 -2.25
N ASP A 23 -14.90 -13.32 -1.48
CA ASP A 23 -13.90 -14.35 -1.17
C ASP A 23 -13.99 -14.80 0.30
N SER A 24 -15.21 -14.81 0.86
CA SER A 24 -15.47 -15.28 2.22
C SER A 24 -14.60 -14.61 3.29
N TRP A 25 -14.24 -13.34 3.09
CA TRP A 25 -13.34 -12.60 3.99
C TRP A 25 -11.96 -13.25 4.19
N ARG A 26 -11.46 -13.96 3.18
CA ARG A 26 -10.07 -14.43 3.19
C ARG A 26 -9.13 -13.26 2.86
N PRO A 27 -7.97 -13.16 3.54
CA PRO A 27 -7.00 -12.12 3.24
C PRO A 27 -6.31 -12.40 1.90
N SER A 28 -6.22 -11.37 1.08
CA SER A 28 -5.30 -11.30 -0.05
C SER A 28 -4.14 -10.39 0.32
N TYR A 29 -2.92 -10.89 0.23
CA TYR A 29 -1.70 -10.19 0.60
C TYR A 29 -1.09 -9.50 -0.62
N TYR A 30 -0.65 -8.26 -0.44
CA TYR A 30 0.02 -7.46 -1.46
C TYR A 30 1.26 -6.80 -0.86
N TYR A 31 2.34 -6.79 -1.63
CA TYR A 31 3.64 -6.28 -1.25
C TYR A 31 4.12 -5.20 -2.22
N TRP A 32 5.30 -4.65 -1.96
CA TRP A 32 5.93 -3.66 -2.84
C TRP A 32 5.96 -4.13 -4.31
N GLY A 33 5.52 -3.27 -5.24
CA GLY A 33 5.42 -3.57 -6.66
C GLY A 33 4.10 -4.22 -7.09
N ASP A 34 3.28 -4.67 -6.14
CA ASP A 34 1.97 -5.22 -6.44
C ASP A 34 0.93 -4.10 -6.65
N VAL A 35 -0.14 -4.47 -7.37
CA VAL A 35 -1.29 -3.60 -7.62
C VAL A 35 -2.52 -4.18 -6.93
N VAL A 36 -3.08 -3.40 -6.01
CA VAL A 36 -4.35 -3.67 -5.34
C VAL A 36 -5.50 -3.19 -6.23
N VAL A 37 -6.41 -4.10 -6.55
CA VAL A 37 -7.65 -3.77 -7.28
C VAL A 37 -8.83 -3.80 -6.31
N LEU A 38 -9.46 -2.64 -6.13
CA LEU A 38 -10.68 -2.45 -5.38
C LEU A 38 -11.86 -2.37 -6.34
N GLU A 39 -12.37 -3.53 -6.73
CA GLU A 39 -13.46 -3.67 -7.71
C GLU A 39 -14.74 -2.93 -7.27
N SER A 40 -14.91 -2.71 -5.97
CA SER A 40 -16.10 -2.06 -5.43
C SER A 40 -16.24 -0.60 -5.77
N VAL A 41 -15.10 0.06 -5.95
CA VAL A 41 -14.99 1.47 -6.30
C VAL A 41 -14.33 1.67 -7.67
N GLY A 42 -14.00 0.58 -8.38
CA GLY A 42 -13.35 0.63 -9.69
C GLY A 42 -11.95 1.25 -9.66
N LEU A 43 -11.21 1.04 -8.57
CA LEU A 43 -9.92 1.69 -8.33
C LEU A 43 -8.78 0.65 -8.34
N SER A 44 -7.66 1.01 -8.98
CA SER A 44 -6.41 0.24 -8.93
C SER A 44 -5.32 1.12 -8.34
N LEU A 45 -4.67 0.64 -7.29
CA LEU A 45 -3.60 1.35 -6.58
C LEU A 45 -2.37 0.45 -6.53
N SER A 46 -1.20 0.97 -6.86
CA SER A 46 0.03 0.29 -6.49
C SER A 46 0.24 0.39 -4.98
N VAL A 47 0.90 -0.60 -4.38
CA VAL A 47 1.23 -0.57 -2.96
C VAL A 47 2.06 0.67 -2.63
N GLU A 48 2.96 1.09 -3.52
CA GLU A 48 3.73 2.33 -3.38
C GLU A 48 2.86 3.59 -3.23
N SER A 49 1.79 3.71 -4.02
CA SER A 49 0.88 4.85 -3.94
C SER A 49 0.05 4.86 -2.65
N ILE A 50 -0.19 3.70 -2.04
CA ILE A 50 -0.87 3.60 -0.73
C ILE A 50 0.03 4.21 0.37
N TYR A 51 1.35 3.96 0.30
CA TYR A 51 2.32 4.45 1.28
C TYR A 51 2.84 5.87 1.00
N GLU A 52 2.61 6.45 -0.20
CA GLU A 52 3.12 7.77 -0.61
C GLU A 52 2.72 8.94 0.32
N ARG A 53 1.55 8.83 0.98
CA ARG A 53 1.03 9.88 1.89
C ARG A 53 1.15 9.53 3.38
N VAL A 54 1.68 8.35 3.71
CA VAL A 54 1.92 7.95 5.09
C VAL A 54 3.27 8.53 5.49
N ARG A 55 3.26 9.59 6.31
CA ARG A 55 4.48 10.13 6.93
C ARG A 55 5.04 9.09 7.91
N ASN A 56 5.82 8.14 7.40
CA ASN A 56 6.55 7.17 8.21
C ASN A 56 8.04 7.37 7.96
N GLU A 57 8.76 7.82 8.98
CA GLU A 57 10.22 7.98 8.94
C GLU A 57 10.93 6.66 8.54
N ASP A 58 10.28 5.50 8.74
CA ASP A 58 10.79 4.17 8.36
C ASP A 58 10.67 3.82 6.87
N VAL A 59 9.68 4.36 6.15
CA VAL A 59 9.57 4.14 4.69
C VAL A 59 10.77 4.76 3.97
N SER A 60 11.33 5.84 4.52
CA SER A 60 12.57 6.48 4.06
C SER A 60 13.79 5.55 4.15
N CYS A 61 13.93 4.76 5.21
CA CYS A 61 15.05 3.82 5.36
C CYS A 61 14.95 2.68 4.34
N PHE A 62 13.77 2.11 4.12
CA PHE A 62 13.56 1.09 3.09
C PHE A 62 13.77 1.63 1.66
N LEU A 63 13.30 2.85 1.38
CA LEU A 63 13.51 3.52 0.10
C LEU A 63 14.99 3.87 -0.17
N THR A 64 15.76 4.20 0.88
CA THR A 64 17.19 4.51 0.74
C THR A 64 18.00 3.29 0.32
N ASP A 65 17.66 2.10 0.82
CA ASP A 65 18.33 0.84 0.45
C ASP A 65 17.98 0.36 -0.97
N LYS A 66 16.80 0.72 -1.51
CA LYS A 66 16.31 0.19 -2.80
C LYS A 66 16.27 1.18 -3.96
N ASN A 67 16.07 2.48 -3.70
CA ASN A 67 16.05 3.52 -4.74
C ASN A 67 16.48 4.89 -4.17
N PRO A 68 17.78 5.23 -4.28
CA PRO A 68 18.34 6.45 -3.70
C PRO A 68 17.75 7.77 -4.23
N GLN A 69 17.10 7.76 -5.40
CA GLN A 69 16.53 8.99 -5.99
C GLN A 69 15.21 9.40 -5.35
N LEU A 70 14.45 8.43 -4.82
CA LEU A 70 13.17 8.70 -4.17
C LEU A 70 13.37 9.28 -2.76
N SER A 71 14.42 8.89 -2.03
CA SER A 71 14.72 9.42 -0.69
C SER A 71 15.06 10.92 -0.69
N LEU A 72 15.69 11.42 -1.76
CA LEU A 72 16.01 12.84 -1.91
C LEU A 72 14.75 13.72 -2.02
N LEU A 73 13.69 13.22 -2.67
CA LEU A 73 12.43 13.94 -2.85
C LEU A 73 11.66 14.10 -1.54
N PHE A 74 11.75 13.11 -0.63
CA PHE A 74 11.15 13.19 0.70
C PHE A 74 11.90 14.13 1.65
N THR A 75 13.21 14.35 1.45
CA THR A 75 14.03 15.20 2.32
C THR A 75 13.86 16.70 2.00
N LEU A 76 13.51 17.06 0.76
CA LEU A 76 13.40 18.44 0.28
C LEU A 76 12.01 19.08 0.50
N SER A 77 11.07 18.38 1.15
CA SER A 77 9.73 18.92 1.45
C SER A 77 9.61 19.59 2.83
N TYR A 78 10.74 20.00 3.42
CA TYR A 78 10.82 20.76 4.67
C TYR A 78 11.18 22.23 4.43
#